data_AF-A0A445AKG6-F1
#
_entry.id   AF-A0A445AKG6-F1
#
_cell.length_a   1.000
_cell.length_b   1.000
_cell.length_c   1.000
_cell.angle_alpha   90.00
_cell.angle_beta   90.00
_cell.angle_gamma   90.00
#
_symmetry.space_group_name_H-M   'P 1'
#
loop_
_entity.id
_entity.type
_entity.pdbx_description
1 polymer ?
#
loop_
_entity_poly.entity_id
_entity_poly.type
_entity_poly.pdbx_seq_one_letter_code
_entity_poly.pdbx_strand_id
1 'polypeptide(L)'
;MFHFDEDSGGIIKRTILKMLGRAWKETRNILYYDHYDSQLTIGQNIEGRPPKITMDHWRRYLDYHNSEDTKEKCRKNAANRLKQLYTHISRLKSLARLGEEEEKIAEIE
;
A
#
# COMPACT_ATOMS: atom_id res chain seq x y z
N MET A 1 5.41 5.92 22.39
CA MET A 1 5.25 4.46 22.30
C MET A 1 3.75 4.20 22.28
N PHE A 2 3.20 3.61 21.22
CA PHE A 2 1.75 3.39 21.15
C PHE A 2 1.40 2.19 22.06
N HIS A 3 0.76 2.48 23.20
CA HIS A 3 0.15 1.46 24.04
C HIS A 3 -1.18 1.06 23.40
N PHE A 4 -1.36 -0.24 23.18
CA PHE A 4 -2.60 -0.79 22.70
C PHE A 4 -3.24 -1.58 23.84
N ASP A 5 -4.19 -0.96 24.53
CA ASP A 5 -5.00 -1.63 25.54
C ASP A 5 -6.02 -2.53 24.82
N GLU A 6 -5.73 -3.84 24.82
CA GLU A 6 -6.54 -4.94 24.28
C GLU A 6 -6.96 -4.88 22.78
N ASP A 7 -6.83 -5.99 22.05
CA ASP A 7 -7.27 -6.12 20.65
C ASP A 7 -8.80 -6.24 20.54
N SER A 8 -9.51 -5.21 20.99
CA SER A 8 -10.97 -5.10 20.90
C SER A 8 -11.40 -5.22 19.43
N GLY A 9 -11.86 -6.40 19.03
CA GLY A 9 -12.40 -6.66 17.69
C GLY A 9 -11.39 -6.86 16.56
N GLY A 10 -10.12 -7.16 16.84
CA GLY A 10 -9.11 -7.46 15.81
C GLY A 10 -8.62 -6.23 15.03
N ILE A 11 -8.84 -5.03 15.57
CA ILE A 11 -8.50 -3.74 14.95
C ILE A 11 -6.98 -3.58 14.85
N ILE A 12 -6.24 -4.01 15.88
CA ILE A 12 -4.78 -3.88 15.93
C ILE A 12 -4.16 -4.74 14.84
N LYS A 13 -4.53 -6.02 14.79
CA LYS A 13 -4.05 -6.97 13.77
C LYS A 13 -4.34 -6.47 12.36
N ARG A 14 -5.57 -5.97 12.12
CA ARG A 14 -5.95 -5.41 10.81
C ARG A 14 -5.12 -4.20 10.44
N THR A 15 -4.80 -3.34 11.40
CA THR A 15 -4.00 -2.14 11.20
C THR A 15 -2.55 -2.50 10.87
N ILE A 16 -1.95 -3.42 11.64
CA ILE A 16 -0.60 -3.94 11.38
C ILE A 16 -0.50 -4.54 9.98
N LEU A 17 -1.45 -5.41 9.60
CA LEU A 17 -1.45 -6.03 8.26
C LEU A 17 -1.56 -4.99 7.14
N LYS A 18 -2.37 -3.94 7.33
CA LYS A 18 -2.47 -2.83 6.35
C LYS A 18 -1.15 -2.06 6.25
N MET A 19 -0.49 -1.78 7.38
CA MET A 19 0.79 -1.08 7.39
C MET A 19 1.88 -1.91 6.71
N LEU A 20 1.98 -3.20 7.04
CA LEU A 20 2.91 -4.13 6.40
C LEU A 20 2.64 -4.24 4.89
N GLY A 21 1.37 -4.35 4.50
CA GLY A 21 0.99 -4.40 3.08
C GLY A 21 1.38 -3.13 2.31
N ARG A 22 1.25 -1.95 2.93
CA ARG A 22 1.71 -0.68 2.34
C ARG A 22 3.23 -0.65 2.22
N ALA A 23 3.95 -0.93 3.31
CA ALA A 23 5.42 -0.94 3.31
C ALA A 23 5.99 -1.93 2.27
N TRP A 24 5.38 -3.12 2.16
CA TRP A 24 5.74 -4.11 1.16
C TRP A 24 5.54 -3.61 -0.27
N LYS A 25 4.39 -2.98 -0.56
CA LYS A 25 4.09 -2.40 -1.86
C LYS A 25 5.08 -1.28 -2.22
N GLU A 26 5.33 -0.37 -1.27
CA GLU A 26 6.24 0.76 -1.43
C GLU A 26 7.65 0.28 -1.76
N THR A 27 8.17 -0.65 -0.95
CA THR A 27 9.51 -1.22 -1.10
C THR A 27 9.69 -1.89 -2.46
N ARG A 28 8.69 -2.66 -2.92
CA ARG A 28 8.74 -3.29 -4.25
C ARG A 28 8.74 -2.28 -5.39
N ASN A 29 8.00 -1.19 -5.27
CA ASN A 29 7.98 -0.12 -6.26
C ASN A 29 9.33 0.59 -6.33
N ILE A 30 9.89 0.98 -5.19
CA ILE A 30 11.23 1.59 -5.11
C ILE A 30 12.26 0.68 -5.77
N LEU A 31 12.25 -0.60 -5.39
CA LEU A 31 13.17 -1.60 -5.92
C LEU A 31 13.04 -1.78 -7.44
N TYR A 32 11.86 -1.58 -8.02
CA TYR A 32 11.70 -1.57 -9.47
C TYR A 32 12.41 -0.37 -10.09
N TYR A 33 12.18 0.85 -9.61
CA TYR A 33 12.79 2.04 -10.18
C TYR A 33 14.31 2.12 -9.97
N ASP A 34 14.82 1.55 -8.89
CA ASP A 34 16.26 1.54 -8.59
C ASP A 34 17.04 0.55 -9.47
N HIS A 35 16.40 -0.53 -9.94
CA HIS A 35 17.07 -1.65 -10.62
C HIS A 35 16.58 -1.93 -12.04
N TYR A 36 15.57 -1.21 -12.53
CA TYR A 36 15.04 -1.37 -13.89
C TYR A 36 15.32 -0.12 -14.73
N ASP A 37 15.95 -0.33 -15.87
CA ASP A 37 16.15 0.69 -16.89
C ASP A 37 15.47 0.28 -18.20
N SER A 38 14.59 1.14 -18.71
CA SER A 38 13.87 0.91 -19.96
C SER A 38 14.75 0.97 -21.20
N GLN A 39 15.95 1.55 -21.10
CA GLN A 39 16.93 1.60 -22.19
C GLN A 39 17.78 0.32 -22.30
N LEU A 40 17.79 -0.50 -21.24
CA LEU A 40 18.51 -1.77 -21.22
C LEU A 40 17.67 -2.91 -21.78
N THR A 41 18.37 -3.92 -22.29
CA THR A 41 17.70 -5.17 -22.70
C THR A 41 17.12 -5.90 -21.49
N ILE A 42 16.13 -6.78 -21.72
CA ILE A 42 15.54 -7.59 -20.65
C ILE A 42 16.60 -8.43 -19.94
N GLY A 43 17.57 -8.99 -20.66
CA GLY A 43 18.67 -9.76 -20.08
C GLY A 43 19.54 -8.94 -19.12
N GLN A 44 19.93 -7.73 -19.53
CA GLN A 44 20.72 -6.82 -18.69
C GLN A 44 19.94 -6.39 -17.43
N ASN A 45 18.63 -6.12 -17.56
CA ASN A 45 17.78 -5.84 -16.40
C ASN A 45 17.63 -7.04 -15.46
N ILE A 46 17.64 -8.27 -15.99
CA ILE A 46 17.60 -9.49 -15.17
C ILE A 46 18.92 -9.70 -14.42
N GLU A 47 20.05 -9.41 -15.07
CA GLU A 47 21.38 -9.48 -14.47
C GLU A 47 21.60 -8.40 -13.40
N GLY A 48 21.06 -7.19 -13.62
CA GLY A 48 21.07 -6.05 -12.68
C GLY A 48 20.23 -6.23 -11.41
N ARG A 49 19.79 -7.45 -11.09
CA ARG A 49 18.96 -7.76 -9.93
C ARG A 49 19.64 -7.35 -8.61
N PRO A 50 18.85 -7.02 -7.57
CA PRO A 50 19.37 -6.88 -6.23
C PRO A 50 20.02 -8.18 -5.71
N PRO A 51 21.15 -8.12 -4.98
CA PRO A 51 21.90 -9.31 -4.55
C PRO A 51 21.09 -10.34 -3.75
N LYS A 52 20.08 -9.87 -2.99
CA LYS A 52 19.24 -10.69 -2.11
C LYS A 52 18.06 -11.38 -2.82
N ILE A 53 17.82 -11.10 -4.10
CA ILE A 53 16.69 -11.65 -4.86
C ILE A 53 17.22 -12.61 -5.90
N THR A 54 16.75 -13.85 -5.94
CA THR A 54 17.11 -14.85 -6.96
C THR A 54 16.73 -14.39 -8.37
N MET A 55 17.53 -14.77 -9.37
CA MET A 55 17.30 -14.40 -10.78
C MET A 55 15.89 -14.78 -11.28
N ASP A 56 15.40 -16.00 -10.96
CA ASP A 56 14.07 -16.44 -11.37
C ASP A 56 12.94 -15.60 -10.76
N HIS A 57 13.00 -15.31 -9.44
CA HIS A 57 12.05 -14.39 -8.81
C HIS A 57 12.09 -12.98 -9.43
N TRP A 58 13.29 -12.47 -9.73
CA TRP A 58 13.44 -11.16 -10.36
C TRP A 58 12.85 -11.12 -11.76
N ARG A 59 13.14 -12.14 -12.58
CA ARG A 59 12.57 -12.29 -13.91
C ARG A 59 11.04 -12.33 -13.86
N ARG A 60 10.45 -13.19 -13.02
CA ARG A 60 8.98 -13.27 -12.88
C ARG A 60 8.37 -11.94 -12.43
N TYR A 61 9.07 -11.20 -11.58
CA TYR A 61 8.62 -9.88 -11.16
C TYR A 61 8.64 -8.87 -12.30
N LEU A 62 9.72 -8.82 -13.08
CA LEU A 62 9.83 -7.95 -14.25
C LEU A 62 8.79 -8.32 -15.32
N ASP A 63 8.60 -9.61 -15.60
CA ASP A 63 7.59 -10.10 -16.56
C ASP A 63 6.19 -9.64 -16.14
N TYR A 64 5.85 -9.79 -14.86
CA TYR A 64 4.58 -9.30 -14.31
C TYR A 64 4.46 -7.77 -14.44
N HIS A 65 5.45 -7.01 -13.97
CA HIS A 65 5.38 -5.55 -13.92
C HIS A 65 5.34 -4.93 -15.33
N ASN A 66 6.08 -5.51 -16.28
CA ASN A 66 6.15 -5.04 -17.66
C ASN A 66 5.06 -5.58 -18.58
N SER A 67 4.27 -6.55 -18.11
CA SER A 67 3.13 -7.06 -18.87
C SER A 67 2.14 -5.94 -19.22
N GLU A 68 1.64 -5.96 -20.45
CA GLU A 68 0.67 -4.97 -20.91
C GLU A 68 -0.64 -5.03 -20.11
N ASP A 69 -1.05 -6.21 -19.64
CA ASP A 69 -2.19 -6.37 -18.74
C ASP A 69 -2.00 -5.62 -17.41
N THR A 70 -0.82 -5.72 -16.79
CA THR A 70 -0.53 -5.01 -15.54
C THR A 70 -0.47 -3.51 -15.75
N LYS A 71 0.20 -3.05 -16.81
CA LYS A 71 0.23 -1.62 -17.17
C LYS A 71 -1.16 -1.06 -17.42
N GLU A 72 -2.01 -1.80 -18.12
CA GLU A 72 -3.38 -1.38 -18.40
C GLU A 72 -4.23 -1.28 -17.12
N LYS A 73 -4.11 -2.26 -16.22
CA LYS A 73 -4.75 -2.19 -14.89
C LYS A 73 -4.27 -0.97 -14.09
N CYS A 74 -2.98 -0.67 -14.13
CA CYS A 74 -2.42 0.52 -13.47
C CYS A 74 -2.97 1.82 -14.07
N ARG A 75 -3.04 1.94 -15.40
CA ARG A 75 -3.63 3.10 -16.09
C ARG A 75 -5.10 3.31 -15.69
N LYS A 76 -5.90 2.25 -15.70
CA LYS A 76 -7.31 2.29 -15.26
C LYS A 76 -7.44 2.72 -13.79
N ASN A 77 -6.61 2.18 -12.91
CA ASN A 77 -6.60 2.54 -11.49
C ASN A 77 -6.23 4.01 -11.26
N ALA A 78 -5.26 4.54 -12.01
CA ALA A 78 -4.89 5.95 -11.97
C ALA A 78 -6.05 6.83 -12.44
N ALA A 79 -6.68 6.50 -13.57
CA ALA A 79 -7.85 7.22 -14.09
C ALA A 79 -9.03 7.18 -13.10
N ASN A 80 -9.28 6.04 -12.45
CA ASN A 80 -10.33 5.90 -11.44
C ASN A 80 -10.03 6.73 -10.20
N ARG A 81 -8.76 6.81 -9.77
CA ARG A 81 -8.34 7.72 -8.68
C ARG A 81 -8.54 9.18 -9.04
N LEU A 82 -8.25 9.58 -10.27
CA LEU A 82 -8.46 10.96 -10.74
C LEU A 82 -9.94 11.35 -10.76
N LYS A 83 -10.84 10.39 -11.02
CA LYS A 83 -12.30 10.60 -10.95
C LYS A 83 -12.83 10.70 -9.51
N GLN A 84 -12.01 10.37 -8.50
CA GLN A 84 -12.43 10.43 -7.11
C GLN A 84 -12.44 11.89 -6.62
N LEU A 85 -13.59 12.54 -6.76
CA LEU A 85 -13.81 13.95 -6.34
C LEU A 85 -13.86 14.12 -4.81
N TYR A 86 -14.25 13.07 -4.08
CA TYR A 86 -14.36 13.09 -2.63
C TYR A 86 -13.63 11.88 -2.01
N THR A 87 -12.69 12.13 -1.12
CA THR A 87 -12.19 11.12 -0.19
C THR A 87 -13.28 10.85 0.83
N HIS A 88 -14.06 9.80 0.62
CA HIS A 88 -15.11 9.41 1.55
C HIS A 88 -14.48 8.89 2.85
N ILE A 89 -14.37 9.75 3.86
CA ILE A 89 -13.91 9.43 5.23
C ILE A 89 -15.07 8.88 6.08
N SER A 90 -16.16 8.40 5.47
CA SER A 90 -17.43 8.15 6.17
C SER A 90 -17.38 7.14 7.33
N ARG A 91 -16.30 6.38 7.45
CA ARG A 91 -16.12 5.39 8.52
C ARG A 91 -15.10 5.78 9.59
N LEU A 92 -14.42 6.91 9.47
CA LEU A 92 -13.68 7.51 10.57
C LEU A 92 -14.57 8.65 11.08
N LYS A 93 -15.17 8.49 12.26
CA LYS A 93 -15.79 9.63 12.94
C LYS A 93 -14.72 10.71 13.05
N SER A 94 -15.04 11.96 12.71
CA SER A 94 -14.11 13.06 12.94
C SER A 94 -13.77 13.12 14.43
N LEU A 95 -12.55 13.54 14.78
CA LEU A 95 -12.14 13.69 16.18
C LEU A 95 -13.09 14.59 16.97
N ALA A 96 -13.60 15.65 16.34
CA ALA A 96 -14.64 16.51 16.92
C ALA A 96 -15.92 15.73 17.30
N ARG A 97 -16.39 14.83 16.42
CA ARG A 97 -17.59 14.03 16.68
C ARG A 97 -17.35 12.94 17.73
N LEU A 98 -16.14 12.40 17.80
CA LEU A 98 -15.73 11.49 18.88
C LEU A 98 -15.72 12.21 20.23
N GLY A 99 -15.15 13.42 20.30
CA GLY A 99 -15.16 14.24 21.51
C GLY A 99 -16.58 14.62 21.97
N GLU A 100 -17.45 15.04 21.05
CA GLU A 100 -18.86 15.34 21.38
C GLU A 100 -19.63 14.12 21.89
N GLU A 101 -19.32 12.92 21.40
CA GLU A 101 -19.95 11.69 21.88
C GLU A 101 -19.40 11.28 23.26
N GLU A 102 -18.09 11.43 23.52
CA GLU A 102 -17.48 11.19 24.84
C GLU A 102 -18.00 12.17 25.90
N GLU A 103 -18.14 13.46 25.57
CA GLU A 103 -18.67 14.49 26.47
C GLU A 103 -20.14 14.20 26.83
N LYS A 104 -20.95 13.77 25.85
CA LYS A 104 -22.34 13.33 26.10
C LYS A 104 -22.45 12.06 26.93
N ILE A 105 -21.50 11.13 26.81
CA ILE A 105 -21.49 9.92 27.64
C ILE A 105 -21.13 10.30 29.09
N ALA A 106 -20.17 11.20 29.29
CA ALA A 106 -19.76 11.70 30.60
C ALA A 106 -20.85 12.53 31.31
N GLU A 107 -21.77 13.16 30.58
CA GLU A 107 -22.92 13.88 31.16
C GLU A 107 -24.06 12.96 31.64
N ILE A 108 -24.05 11.68 31.25
CA ILE A 108 -25.11 10.69 31.57
C ILE A 108 -24.69 9.77 32.74
N GLU A 109 -23.40 9.69 33.06
CA GLU A 109 -22.86 9.06 34.29
C GLU A 109 -22.84 10.03 35.48
#